data_AF-A0A2V7S033-F1
#
_entry.id   AF-A0A2V7S033-F1
#
_cell.length_a   1.000
_cell.length_b   1.000
_cell.length_c   1.000
_cell.angle_alpha   90.00
_cell.angle_beta   90.00
_cell.angle_gamma   90.00
#
_symmetry.space_group_name_H-M   'P 1'
#
loop_
_entity.id
_entity.type
_entity.pdbx_description
1 polymer ?
#
loop_
_entity_poly.entity_id
_entity_poly.type
_entity_poly.pdbx_seq_one_letter_code
_entity_poly.pdbx_strand_id
1 'polypeptide(L)'
;MRKLIGSAVLAAVLLTTPALAAAQRRRPAARPARRAAPERQVSFGVQADYGTDTDLGIGALAVIGLRSLFPKTPLDAHVTFDYFFPSAPAGASLDYWELNGNVAYRIPNPRSSVRPYA
;
A
#
# COMPACT_ATOMS: atom_id res chain seq x y z
N MET A 1 -46.25 -54.45 17.91
CA MET A 1 -45.19 -53.90 17.03
C MET A 1 -45.01 -52.37 17.10
N ARG A 2 -45.53 -51.65 18.12
CA ARG A 2 -45.42 -50.17 18.22
C ARG A 2 -44.28 -49.65 19.12
N LYS A 3 -43.57 -50.53 19.84
CA LYS A 3 -42.49 -50.14 20.77
C LYS A 3 -41.07 -50.13 20.16
N LEU A 4 -40.90 -50.63 18.94
CA LEU A 4 -39.59 -50.75 18.28
C LEU A 4 -39.21 -49.54 17.42
N ILE A 5 -40.15 -48.65 17.09
CA ILE A 5 -39.91 -47.51 16.20
C ILE A 5 -39.30 -46.32 16.96
N GLY A 6 -39.63 -46.15 18.24
CA GLY A 6 -39.13 -45.03 19.05
C GLY A 6 -37.62 -45.09 19.35
N SER A 7 -37.06 -46.30 19.54
CA SER A 7 -35.64 -46.47 19.88
C SER A 7 -34.68 -46.23 18.72
N ALA A 8 -35.11 -46.48 17.47
CA ALA A 8 -34.27 -46.26 16.29
C ALA A 8 -34.07 -44.76 15.99
N VAL A 9 -35.12 -43.95 16.20
CA VAL A 9 -35.06 -42.50 15.98
C VAL A 9 -34.21 -41.81 17.06
N LEU A 10 -34.31 -42.26 18.32
CA LEU A 10 -33.52 -41.69 19.42
C LEU A 10 -32.02 -42.01 19.28
N ALA A 11 -31.67 -43.20 18.80
CA ALA A 11 -30.29 -43.60 18.53
C ALA A 11 -29.65 -42.79 17.39
N ALA A 12 -30.40 -42.49 16.33
CA ALA A 12 -29.91 -41.68 15.20
C ALA A 12 -29.62 -40.22 15.58
N VAL A 13 -30.39 -39.64 16.50
CA VAL A 13 -30.19 -38.26 16.98
C VAL A 13 -28.98 -38.15 17.92
N LEU A 14 -28.73 -39.17 18.76
CA LEU A 14 -27.59 -39.18 19.68
C LEU A 14 -26.25 -39.46 18.98
N LEU A 15 -26.25 -40.18 17.86
CA LEU A 15 -25.03 -40.50 17.11
C LEU A 15 -24.57 -39.39 16.14
N THR A 16 -25.43 -38.42 15.81
CA THR A 16 -25.11 -37.36 14.82
C THR A 16 -24.69 -36.03 15.44
N THR A 17 -24.94 -35.81 16.74
CA THR A 17 -24.62 -34.57 17.45
C THR A 17 -23.11 -34.32 17.69
N PRO A 18 -22.25 -35.30 18.03
CA PRO A 18 -20.83 -34.99 18.27
C PRO A 18 -20.04 -34.76 16.97
N ALA A 19 -20.45 -35.35 15.85
CA ALA A 19 -19.78 -35.20 14.55
C ALA A 19 -19.93 -33.78 13.96
N LEU A 20 -21.12 -33.17 14.11
CA LEU A 20 -21.38 -31.78 13.72
C LEU A 20 -20.61 -30.78 14.60
N ALA A 21 -20.51 -31.05 15.90
CA ALA A 21 -19.77 -30.21 16.83
C ALA A 21 -18.25 -30.22 16.57
N ALA A 22 -17.69 -31.35 16.13
CA ALA A 22 -16.27 -31.47 15.77
C ALA A 22 -15.95 -30.80 14.42
N ALA A 23 -16.88 -30.85 13.45
CA ALA A 23 -16.73 -30.19 12.15
C ALA A 23 -16.76 -28.65 12.27
N GLN A 24 -17.55 -28.10 13.19
CA GLN A 24 -17.64 -26.65 13.42
C GLN A 24 -16.38 -26.05 14.07
N ARG A 25 -15.64 -26.82 14.88
CA ARG A 25 -14.40 -26.34 15.53
C ARG A 25 -13.19 -26.28 14.60
N ARG A 26 -13.26 -26.89 13.41
CA ARG A 26 -12.18 -26.87 12.41
C ARG A 26 -12.29 -25.74 11.40
N ARG A 27 -13.19 -24.77 11.58
CA ARG A 27 -13.08 -23.51 10.84
C ARG A 27 -11.88 -22.73 11.39
N PRO A 28 -10.84 -22.46 10.58
CA PRO A 28 -9.82 -21.54 11.00
C PRO A 28 -10.52 -20.22 11.36
N ALA A 29 -10.27 -19.72 12.57
CA ALA A 29 -10.73 -18.40 12.94
C ALA A 29 -10.26 -17.43 11.84
N ALA A 30 -11.20 -16.75 11.20
CA ALA A 30 -10.87 -15.75 10.19
C ALA A 30 -9.90 -14.76 10.85
N ARG A 31 -8.66 -14.75 10.38
CA ARG A 31 -7.65 -13.79 10.82
C ARG A 31 -8.29 -12.41 10.71
N PRO A 32 -8.33 -11.59 11.77
CA PRO A 32 -8.90 -10.27 11.66
C PRO A 32 -8.22 -9.59 10.47
N ALA A 33 -9.03 -9.18 9.49
CA ALA A 33 -8.53 -8.45 8.35
C ALA A 33 -7.73 -7.28 8.92
N ARG A 34 -6.42 -7.25 8.63
CA ARG A 34 -5.56 -6.13 9.01
C ARG A 34 -6.24 -4.91 8.40
N ARG A 35 -6.89 -4.09 9.23
CA ARG A 35 -7.51 -2.84 8.81
C ARG A 35 -6.42 -2.12 8.05
N ALA A 36 -6.63 -1.88 6.74
CA ALA A 36 -5.68 -1.14 5.95
C ALA A 36 -5.41 0.15 6.73
N ALA A 37 -4.16 0.34 7.16
CA ALA A 37 -3.79 1.59 7.79
C ALA A 37 -4.25 2.71 6.86
N PRO A 38 -4.82 3.83 7.38
CA PRO A 38 -5.22 4.93 6.54
C PRO A 38 -4.06 5.24 5.61
N GLU A 39 -4.32 5.13 4.31
CA GLU A 39 -3.30 5.36 3.29
C GLU A 39 -2.81 6.79 3.54
N ARG A 40 -1.55 6.94 3.97
CA ARG A 40 -1.01 8.25 4.36
C ARG A 40 -1.17 9.16 3.14
N GLN A 41 -2.08 10.14 3.25
CA GLN A 41 -2.48 10.96 2.10
C GLN A 41 -1.34 11.84 1.60
N VAL A 42 -0.41 12.18 2.51
CA VAL A 42 0.82 12.90 2.20
C VAL A 42 2.01 12.20 2.85
N SER A 43 3.09 12.01 2.09
CA SER A 43 4.38 11.55 2.59
C SER A 43 5.50 12.50 2.16
N PHE A 44 6.53 12.61 2.99
CA PHE A 44 7.68 13.44 2.74
C PHE A 44 8.94 12.58 2.59
N GLY A 45 9.89 13.05 1.80
CA GLY A 45 11.17 12.42 1.56
C GLY A 45 12.25 13.41 1.20
N VAL A 46 13.45 12.89 1.00
CA VAL A 46 14.58 13.61 0.44
C VAL A 46 14.83 13.10 -0.99
N GLN A 47 15.38 13.97 -1.82
CA GLN A 47 15.66 13.70 -3.22
C GLN A 47 17.13 14.02 -3.52
N ALA A 48 17.69 13.28 -4.47
CA ALA A 48 18.97 13.58 -5.07
C ALA A 48 18.83 13.39 -6.59
N ASP A 49 19.34 14.36 -7.34
CA ASP A 49 19.19 14.45 -8.78
C ASP A 49 20.57 14.46 -9.45
N TYR A 50 20.66 13.76 -10.58
CA TYR A 50 21.87 13.74 -11.40
C TYR A 50 21.45 13.82 -12.86
N GLY A 51 21.96 14.82 -13.57
CA GLY A 51 21.61 15.12 -14.95
C GLY A 51 22.76 15.82 -15.66
N THR A 52 22.68 15.89 -16.98
CA THR A 52 23.77 16.41 -17.83
C THR A 52 24.02 17.91 -17.66
N ASP A 53 23.00 18.67 -17.25
CA ASP A 53 23.08 20.12 -17.10
C ASP A 53 23.21 20.56 -15.63
N THR A 54 22.96 19.64 -14.69
CA THR A 54 22.81 19.96 -13.26
C THR A 54 23.92 19.43 -12.36
N ASP A 55 24.80 18.56 -12.85
CA ASP A 55 25.90 17.85 -12.15
C ASP A 55 25.49 17.12 -10.85
N LEU A 56 24.85 17.79 -9.89
CA LEU A 56 24.19 17.23 -8.73
C LEU A 56 23.10 18.18 -8.21
N GLY A 57 21.92 17.64 -7.87
CA GLY A 57 20.89 18.30 -7.09
C GLY A 57 20.56 17.54 -5.81
N ILE A 58 20.19 18.25 -4.75
CA ILE A 58 19.62 17.65 -3.54
C ILE A 58 18.40 18.44 -3.09
N GLY A 59 17.44 17.74 -2.50
CA GLY A 59 16.18 18.40 -2.18
C GLY A 59 15.24 17.61 -1.29
N ALA A 60 14.02 18.12 -1.23
CA ALA A 60 12.91 17.54 -0.50
C ALA A 60 11.74 17.25 -1.44
N LEU A 61 11.03 16.16 -1.15
CA LEU A 61 9.89 15.68 -1.91
C LEU A 61 8.67 15.57 -1.00
N ALA A 62 7.52 16.04 -1.46
CA ALA A 62 6.21 15.71 -0.94
C ALA A 62 5.42 14.90 -1.98
N VAL A 63 4.91 13.74 -1.58
CA VAL A 63 4.05 12.86 -2.39
C VAL A 63 2.65 12.87 -1.81
N ILE A 64 1.67 13.24 -2.62
CA ILE A 64 0.27 13.38 -2.24
C ILE A 64 -0.57 12.39 -3.05
N GLY A 65 -1.27 11.48 -2.37
CA GLY A 65 -2.13 10.50 -3.03
C GLY A 65 -3.40 11.13 -3.59
N LEU A 66 -3.67 10.95 -4.89
CA LEU A 66 -4.84 11.53 -5.58
C LEU A 66 -6.07 10.61 -5.62
N ARG A 67 -6.10 9.57 -4.78
CA ARG A 67 -7.17 8.56 -4.77
C ARG A 67 -8.57 9.13 -4.46
N SER A 68 -8.67 10.27 -3.77
CA SER A 68 -9.96 10.94 -3.56
C SER A 68 -10.55 11.54 -4.85
N LEU A 69 -9.69 11.95 -5.78
CA LEU A 69 -10.07 12.53 -7.07
C LEU A 69 -10.19 11.46 -8.15
N PHE A 70 -9.30 10.46 -8.11
CA PHE A 70 -9.23 9.37 -9.08
C PHE A 70 -9.25 8.01 -8.37
N PRO A 71 -10.41 7.53 -7.86
CA PRO A 71 -10.47 6.36 -6.98
C PRO A 71 -9.97 5.04 -7.57
N LYS A 72 -9.94 4.95 -8.91
CA LYS A 72 -9.57 3.74 -9.66
C LYS A 72 -8.20 3.84 -10.34
N THR A 73 -7.54 4.98 -10.26
CA THR A 73 -6.25 5.22 -10.92
C THR A 73 -5.21 5.56 -9.86
N PRO A 74 -4.10 4.81 -9.77
CA PRO A 74 -3.07 5.05 -8.76
C PRO A 74 -2.21 6.25 -9.15
N LEU A 75 -2.77 7.46 -9.04
CA LEU A 75 -2.07 8.71 -9.32
C LEU A 75 -1.60 9.38 -8.03
N ASP A 76 -0.40 9.94 -8.08
CA ASP A 76 0.20 10.78 -7.05
C ASP A 76 0.56 12.15 -7.62
N ALA A 77 0.40 13.21 -6.82
CA ALA A 77 1.01 14.50 -7.08
C ALA A 77 2.33 14.58 -6.30
N HIS A 78 3.40 14.96 -6.99
CA HIS A 78 4.73 15.14 -6.40
C HIS A 78 5.06 16.63 -6.43
N VAL A 79 5.53 17.17 -5.30
CA VAL A 79 6.08 18.52 -5.21
C VAL A 79 7.51 18.40 -4.73
N THR A 80 8.47 18.94 -5.49
CA THR A 80 9.89 18.88 -5.14
C THR A 80 10.48 20.27 -5.02
N PHE A 81 11.39 20.43 -4.06
CA PHE A 81 12.26 21.59 -3.97
C PHE A 81 13.68 21.08 -3.97
N ASP A 82 14.47 21.48 -4.97
CA ASP A 82 15.80 20.95 -5.23
C ASP A 82 16.78 22.12 -5.37
N TYR A 83 17.98 21.99 -4.79
CA TYR A 83 19.09 22.92 -4.95
C TYR A 83 20.20 22.24 -5.75
N PHE A 84 20.63 22.87 -6.83
CA PHE A 84 21.59 22.32 -7.79
C PHE A 84 22.95 22.97 -7.65
N PHE A 85 23.99 22.18 -7.94
CA PHE A 85 25.40 22.58 -7.90
C PHE A 85 26.07 22.35 -9.27
N PRO A 86 25.71 23.12 -10.33
CA PRO A 86 26.31 22.95 -11.63
C PRO A 86 27.78 23.38 -11.64
N SER A 87 28.58 22.80 -12.53
CA SER A 87 29.94 23.23 -12.81
C SER A 87 29.94 24.68 -13.30
N ALA A 88 30.66 25.54 -12.60
CA ALA A 88 30.83 26.95 -12.97
C ALA A 88 32.30 27.27 -13.26
N PRO A 89 32.59 28.19 -14.21
CA PRO A 89 33.93 28.74 -14.37
C PRO A 89 34.45 29.37 -13.07
N ALA A 90 35.78 29.38 -12.88
CA ALA A 90 36.39 29.96 -11.69
C ALA A 90 35.94 31.42 -11.47
N GLY A 91 35.40 31.70 -10.29
CA GLY A 91 34.89 33.03 -9.91
C GLY A 91 33.40 33.27 -10.22
N ALA A 92 32.68 32.29 -10.77
CA ALA A 92 31.23 32.31 -10.93
C ALA A 92 30.56 31.26 -10.04
N SER A 93 29.35 31.55 -9.56
CA SER A 93 28.42 30.56 -9.02
C SER A 93 27.21 30.51 -9.95
N LEU A 94 26.86 29.30 -10.37
CA LEU A 94 25.66 29.01 -11.18
C LEU A 94 24.66 28.18 -10.36
N ASP A 95 24.83 28.14 -9.04
CA ASP A 95 23.94 27.40 -8.16
C ASP A 95 22.54 28.00 -8.26
N TYR A 96 21.55 27.12 -8.28
CA TYR A 96 20.16 27.55 -8.38
C TYR A 96 19.25 26.58 -7.63
N TRP A 97 18.02 27.03 -7.39
CA TRP A 97 16.98 26.19 -6.83
C TRP A 97 15.84 26.04 -7.83
N GLU A 98 15.16 24.91 -7.75
CA GLU A 98 14.00 24.59 -8.57
C GLU A 98 12.85 24.11 -7.68
N LEU A 99 11.63 24.50 -8.05
CA LEU A 99 10.39 24.02 -7.44
C LEU A 99 9.56 23.38 -8.53
N ASN A 100 9.27 22.08 -8.40
CA ASN A 100 8.53 21.32 -9.40
C ASN A 100 7.22 20.75 -8.86
N GLY A 101 6.26 20.59 -9.77
CA GLY A 101 5.00 19.92 -9.52
C GLY A 101 4.72 18.91 -10.64
N ASN A 102 4.64 17.63 -10.29
CA ASN A 102 4.43 16.53 -11.22
C ASN A 102 3.19 15.71 -10.83
N VAL A 103 2.56 15.07 -11.81
CA VAL A 103 1.58 14.00 -11.58
C VAL A 103 2.18 12.72 -12.11
N ALA A 104 2.27 11.70 -11.25
CA ALA A 104 2.90 10.44 -11.57
C ALA A 104 1.91 9.28 -11.41
N TYR A 105 2.01 8.30 -12.31
CA TYR A 105 1.35 7.02 -12.18
C TYR A 105 2.18 6.10 -11.28
N ARG A 106 1.65 5.75 -10.11
CA ARG A 106 2.27 4.81 -9.19
C ARG A 106 2.09 3.38 -9.69
N ILE A 107 3.20 2.73 -10.03
CA ILE A 107 3.21 1.35 -10.52
C ILE A 107 2.91 0.42 -9.33
N PRO A 108 1.78 -0.31 -9.32
CA PRO A 108 1.41 -1.14 -8.17
C PRO A 108 2.37 -2.33 -8.00
N ASN A 109 3.07 -2.38 -6.86
CA ASN A 109 3.87 -3.54 -6.48
C ASN A 109 3.54 -3.97 -5.04
N PRO A 110 2.62 -4.95 -4.85
CA PRO A 110 2.18 -5.35 -3.51
C PRO A 110 3.23 -6.13 -2.72
N ARG A 111 4.37 -6.50 -3.33
CA ARG A 111 5.42 -7.32 -2.71
C ARG A 111 6.66 -6.52 -2.32
N SER A 112 6.70 -5.21 -2.58
CA SER A 112 7.86 -4.37 -2.33
C SER A 112 7.51 -3.15 -1.47
N SER A 113 8.49 -2.69 -0.68
CA SER A 113 8.45 -1.37 -0.05
C SER A 113 8.82 -0.24 -1.01
N VAL A 114 9.43 -0.57 -2.15
CA VAL A 114 9.75 0.38 -3.22
C VAL A 114 8.48 0.68 -4.02
N ARG A 115 8.25 1.97 -4.27
CA ARG A 115 7.08 2.49 -4.99
C ARG A 115 7.53 3.18 -6.28
N PRO A 116 7.78 2.44 -7.37
CA PRO A 116 8.17 3.04 -8.63
C PRO A 116 6.99 3.82 -9.24
N TYR A 117 7.31 4.84 -10.02
CA TYR A 117 6.34 5.72 -10.69
C TYR A 117 6.87 6.19 -12.04
N ALA A 118 5.97 6.69 -12.88
CA ALA A 118 6.27 7.29 -14.19
C ALA A 118 5.30 8.42 -14.50
#